data_AF-A0A7W1IUN8-F1
#
_entry.id   AF-A0A7W1IUN8-F1
#
_cell.length_a   1.000
_cell.length_b   1.000
_cell.length_c   1.000
_cell.angle_alpha   90.00
_cell.angle_beta   90.00
_cell.angle_gamma   90.00
#
_symmetry.space_group_name_H-M   'P 1'
#
loop_
_entity.id
_entity.type
_entity.pdbx_description
1 polymer ?
#
loop_
_entity_poly.entity_id
_entity_poly.type
_entity_poly.pdbx_seq_one_letter_code
_entity_poly.pdbx_strand_id
1 'polypeptide(L)'
;MNAVAERPYPHTIPDGLPSGHVVNFVEGAGLIKIGIAFDLADRIRKMQAQCPVPLTVVLAVPGRGFMERELHREFAEYRRQGEWFAMPEDWRERVDAWVAAWQEVVS
;
A
#
# COMPACT_ATOMS: atom_id res chain seq x y z
N MET A 1 6.08 19.87 -30.48
CA MET A 1 4.96 20.11 -29.55
C MET A 1 4.68 18.79 -28.85
N ASN A 2 5.24 18.57 -27.67
CA ASN A 2 4.96 17.36 -26.89
C ASN A 2 4.36 17.80 -25.56
N ALA A 3 3.12 17.40 -25.33
CA ALA A 3 2.41 17.58 -24.08
C ALA A 3 3.22 16.90 -22.97
N VAL A 4 3.65 17.70 -21.99
CA VAL A 4 4.25 17.21 -20.75
C VAL A 4 3.10 16.59 -19.97
N ALA A 5 2.98 15.26 -19.99
CA ALA A 5 2.03 14.54 -19.15
C ALA A 5 2.33 14.91 -17.69
N GLU A 6 1.35 15.53 -17.03
CA GLU A 6 1.44 15.95 -15.64
C GLU A 6 1.84 14.75 -14.78
N ARG A 7 2.99 14.87 -14.12
CA ARG A 7 3.55 13.83 -13.25
C ARG A 7 2.58 13.59 -12.08
N PRO A 8 2.03 12.38 -11.88
CA PRO A 8 1.13 12.10 -10.75
C PRO A 8 1.90 11.92 -9.43
N TYR A 9 3.06 12.56 -9.26
CA TYR A 9 3.77 12.60 -8.00
C TYR A 9 3.49 13.94 -7.32
N PRO A 10 2.54 14.02 -6.37
CA PRO A 10 2.65 15.06 -5.38
C PRO A 10 3.95 14.80 -4.62
N HIS A 11 4.97 15.63 -4.88
CA HIS A 11 6.23 15.68 -4.12
C HIS A 11 6.03 16.18 -2.67
N THR A 12 4.78 16.37 -2.24
CA THR A 12 4.39 16.72 -0.89
C THR A 12 3.74 15.52 -0.23
N ILE A 13 4.53 14.80 0.57
CA ILE A 13 4.01 14.08 1.75
C ILE A 13 3.18 15.12 2.54
N PRO A 14 1.89 14.90 2.83
CA PRO A 14 1.14 15.80 3.68
C PRO A 14 1.93 16.13 4.95
N ASP A 15 2.12 17.41 5.24
CA ASP A 15 2.68 17.84 6.52
C ASP A 15 1.83 17.22 7.63
N GLY A 16 2.47 16.46 8.53
CA GLY A 16 1.79 15.75 9.62
C GLY A 16 1.57 14.25 9.41
N LEU A 17 2.11 13.62 8.35
CA LEU A 17 2.24 12.16 8.37
C LEU A 17 3.16 11.76 9.53
N PRO A 18 2.71 10.87 10.44
CA PRO A 18 3.52 10.50 11.60
C PRO A 18 4.83 9.87 11.11
N SER A 19 5.96 10.36 11.62
CA SER A 19 7.23 9.65 11.52
C SER A 19 7.02 8.23 12.08
N GLY A 20 6.98 7.22 11.21
CA GLY A 20 6.51 5.90 11.62
C GLY A 20 6.21 4.95 10.48
N HIS A 21 5.84 3.73 10.86
CA HIS A 21 5.50 2.68 9.92
C HIS A 21 4.20 3.00 9.15
N VAL A 22 4.20 2.71 7.85
CA VAL A 22 3.03 2.74 6.97
C VAL A 22 2.78 1.37 6.37
N VAL A 23 1.53 0.94 6.34
CA VAL A 23 1.11 -0.21 5.55
C VAL A 23 0.83 0.28 4.13
N ASN A 24 1.45 -0.35 3.14
CA ASN A 24 1.34 -0.02 1.73
C ASN A 24 0.77 -1.17 0.93
N PHE A 25 0.02 -0.80 -0.11
CA PHE A 25 -0.56 -1.69 -1.11
C PHE A 25 0.06 -1.31 -2.45
N VAL A 26 0.78 -2.26 -3.05
CA VAL A 26 1.53 -2.04 -4.28
C VAL A 26 0.99 -2.97 -5.37
N GLU A 27 0.47 -2.38 -6.43
CA GLU A 27 -0.01 -3.10 -7.60
C GLU A 27 1.14 -3.41 -8.55
N GLY A 28 1.13 -4.62 -9.10
CA GLY A 28 2.07 -5.07 -10.11
C GLY A 28 1.59 -6.38 -10.73
N ALA A 29 1.58 -6.45 -12.06
CA ALA A 29 1.11 -7.61 -12.83
C ALA A 29 -0.31 -8.08 -12.43
N GLY A 30 -1.21 -7.14 -12.08
CA GLY A 30 -2.59 -7.47 -11.68
C GLY A 30 -2.72 -8.08 -10.29
N LEU A 31 -1.65 -8.06 -9.48
CA LEU A 31 -1.65 -8.49 -8.08
C LEU A 31 -1.35 -7.30 -7.18
N ILE A 32 -1.86 -7.35 -5.96
CA ILE A 32 -1.56 -6.38 -4.91
C ILE A 32 -0.62 -7.01 -3.90
N LYS A 33 0.49 -6.33 -3.62
CA LYS A 33 1.38 -6.64 -2.51
C LYS A 33 1.02 -5.80 -1.29
N ILE A 34 0.85 -6.45 -0.15
CA ILE A 34 0.64 -5.77 1.14
C ILE A 34 1.96 -5.82 1.90
N GLY A 35 2.49 -4.66 2.30
CA GLY A 35 3.74 -4.58 3.04
C GLY A 35 3.78 -3.43 4.03
N ILE A 36 4.77 -3.44 4.93
CA ILE A 36 5.09 -2.30 5.81
C ILE A 36 6.37 -1.58 5.35
N ALA A 37 6.38 -0.25 5.46
CA ALA A 37 7.55 0.56 5.17
C ALA A 37 7.70 1.70 6.20
N PHE A 38 8.93 2.09 6.48
CA PHE A 38 9.22 3.34 7.21
C PHE A 38 9.47 4.48 6.21
N ASP A 39 10.30 4.22 5.21
CA ASP A 39 10.45 5.06 4.02
C ASP A 39 9.81 4.33 2.83
N LEU A 40 8.59 4.74 2.47
CA LEU A 40 7.85 4.14 1.37
C LEU A 40 8.54 4.39 0.02
N ALA A 41 9.12 5.57 -0.19
CA ALA A 41 9.74 5.92 -1.46
C ALA A 41 10.99 5.08 -1.73
N ASP A 42 11.87 4.94 -0.73
CA ASP A 42 13.04 4.07 -0.81
C ASP A 42 12.64 2.59 -0.95
N ARG A 43 11.61 2.15 -0.22
CA ARG A 43 11.08 0.78 -0.31
C ARG A 43 10.61 0.44 -1.74
N ILE A 44 9.81 1.31 -2.35
CA ILE A 44 9.29 1.09 -3.70
C ILE A 44 10.42 1.13 -4.74
N ARG A 45 11.38 2.05 -4.60
CA ARG A 45 12.56 2.10 -5.48
C ARG A 45 13.35 0.79 -5.44
N LYS A 46 13.61 0.26 -4.24
CA LYS A 46 14.33 -1.01 -4.04
C LYS A 46 13.53 -2.22 -4.55
N MET A 47 12.21 -2.20 -4.41
CA MET A 47 11.33 -3.24 -4.95
C MET A 47 11.30 -3.21 -6.48
N GLN A 48 11.13 -2.03 -7.08
CA GLN A 48 11.11 -1.84 -8.53
C GLN A 48 12.43 -2.28 -9.18
N ALA A 49 13.57 -2.00 -8.55
CA ALA A 49 14.88 -2.43 -9.05
C ALA A 49 15.01 -3.96 -9.18
N GLN A 50 14.20 -4.72 -8.44
CA GLN A 50 14.15 -6.19 -8.46
C GLN A 50 12.89 -6.73 -9.15
N CYS A 51 12.07 -5.86 -9.75
CA CYS A 51 10.81 -6.22 -10.38
C CYS A 51 10.81 -5.75 -11.84
N PRO A 52 10.68 -6.66 -12.82
CA PRO A 52 10.68 -6.28 -14.23
C PRO A 52 9.39 -5.59 -14.68
N VAL A 53 8.32 -5.66 -13.88
CA VAL A 53 7.05 -4.98 -14.15
C VAL A 53 6.96 -3.67 -13.36
N PRO A 54 6.30 -2.64 -13.89
CA PRO A 54 6.03 -1.41 -13.15
C PRO A 54 5.24 -1.69 -11.87
N LEU A 55 5.65 -1.05 -10.78
CA LEU A 55 4.98 -1.11 -9.49
C LEU A 55 4.31 0.22 -9.17
N THR A 56 3.04 0.17 -8.80
CA THR A 56 2.24 1.36 -8.46
C THR A 56 1.77 1.26 -7.02
N VAL A 57 2.05 2.28 -6.20
CA VAL A 57 1.42 2.36 -4.87
C VAL A 57 -0.03 2.79 -5.07
N VAL A 58 -0.97 1.93 -4.72
CA VAL A 58 -2.42 2.19 -4.87
C VAL A 58 -3.07 2.64 -3.57
N LEU A 59 -2.47 2.30 -2.43
CA LEU A 59 -2.91 2.75 -1.10
C LEU A 59 -1.74 2.75 -0.12
N ALA A 60 -1.70 3.73 0.77
CA ALA A 60 -0.80 3.76 1.91
C ALA A 60 -1.55 4.32 3.11
N VAL A 61 -1.52 3.59 4.23
CA VAL A 61 -2.21 3.94 5.46
C VAL A 61 -1.24 3.94 6.63
N PRO A 62 -1.35 4.86 7.60
CA PRO A 62 -0.58 4.78 8.84
C PRO A 62 -0.80 3.43 9.51
N GLY A 63 0.27 2.72 9.89
CA GLY A 63 0.07 1.44 10.55
C GLY A 63 1.32 0.67 10.94
N ARG A 64 1.17 -0.25 11.91
CA ARG A 64 2.27 -1.07 12.47
C ARG A 64 2.24 -2.49 11.93
N GLY A 65 3.28 -3.29 12.23
CA GLY A 65 3.40 -4.66 11.72
C GLY A 65 2.25 -5.59 12.12
N PHE A 66 1.54 -5.31 13.23
CA PHE A 66 0.34 -6.08 13.56
C PHE A 66 -0.79 -5.85 12.53
N MET A 67 -0.90 -4.64 11.98
CA MET A 67 -1.93 -4.26 11.01
C MET A 67 -1.69 -4.96 9.66
N GLU A 68 -0.43 -5.01 9.21
CA GLU A 68 -0.02 -5.83 8.07
C GLU A 68 -0.42 -7.29 8.27
N ARG A 69 -0.18 -7.85 9.45
CA ARG A 69 -0.53 -9.24 9.76
C ARG A 69 -2.04 -9.48 9.76
N GLU A 70 -2.84 -8.57 10.31
CA GLU A 70 -4.30 -8.68 10.28
C GLU A 70 -4.84 -8.56 8.85
N LEU A 71 -4.32 -7.64 8.04
CA LEU A 71 -4.69 -7.54 6.61
C LEU A 71 -4.27 -8.77 5.81
N HIS A 72 -3.10 -9.35 6.11
CA HIS A 72 -2.67 -10.62 5.54
C HIS A 72 -3.59 -11.79 5.94
N ARG A 73 -4.22 -11.75 7.11
CA ARG A 73 -5.20 -12.74 7.56
C ARG A 73 -6.54 -12.53 6.87
N GLU A 74 -7.02 -11.29 6.81
CA GLU A 74 -8.25 -10.88 6.14
C GLU A 74 -8.24 -11.33 4.67
N PHE A 75 -7.15 -11.05 3.95
CA PHE A 75 -7.02 -11.42 2.55
C PHE A 75 -6.31 -12.76 2.31
N ALA A 76 -6.22 -13.63 3.32
CA ALA A 76 -5.47 -14.89 3.21
C ALA A 76 -5.97 -15.79 2.08
N GLU A 77 -7.28 -15.81 1.81
CA GLU A 77 -7.90 -16.59 0.72
C GLU A 77 -7.47 -16.10 -0.69
N TYR A 78 -7.08 -14.83 -0.82
CA TYR A 78 -6.65 -14.21 -2.07
C TYR A 78 -5.14 -14.31 -2.30
N ARG A 79 -4.39 -14.85 -1.33
CA ARG A 79 -2.92 -14.95 -1.41
C ARG A 79 -2.51 -15.87 -2.56
N ARG A 80 -1.62 -15.37 -3.43
CA ARG A 80 -1.06 -16.13 -4.56
C ARG A 80 0.35 -16.60 -4.28
N GLN A 81 1.25 -15.67 -3.92
CA GLN A 81 2.63 -16.01 -3.65
C GLN A 81 3.25 -15.01 -2.67
N GLY A 82 3.76 -15.51 -1.54
CA GLY A 82 4.36 -14.66 -0.51
C GLY A 82 3.37 -13.57 -0.05
N GLU A 83 3.73 -12.32 -0.31
CA GLU A 83 2.96 -11.13 0.06
C GLU A 83 2.08 -10.59 -1.08
N TRP A 84 1.90 -11.33 -2.18
CA TRP A 84 1.08 -10.95 -3.33
C TRP A 84 -0.30 -11.60 -3.30
N PHE A 85 -1.34 -10.80 -3.54
CA PHE A 85 -2.76 -11.14 -3.40
C PHE A 85 -3.53 -10.78 -4.67
N ALA A 86 -4.43 -11.66 -5.10
CA ALA A 86 -5.39 -11.39 -6.17
C ALA A 86 -6.67 -10.83 -5.53
N MET A 87 -6.66 -9.53 -5.25
CA MET A 87 -7.70 -8.87 -4.44
C MET A 87 -9.10 -8.97 -5.08
N PRO A 88 -10.16 -9.13 -4.27
CA PRO A 88 -11.55 -9.00 -4.74
C PRO A 88 -11.84 -7.56 -5.12
N GLU A 89 -12.90 -7.30 -5.90
CA GLU A 89 -13.23 -5.95 -6.40
C GLU A 89 -13.42 -4.92 -5.27
N ASP A 90 -13.98 -5.35 -4.13
CA ASP A 90 -14.33 -4.52 -2.98
C ASP A 90 -13.22 -4.41 -1.91
N TRP A 91 -11.98 -4.82 -2.24
CA TRP A 91 -10.89 -4.85 -1.26
C TRP A 91 -10.60 -3.47 -0.65
N ARG A 92 -10.78 -2.41 -1.44
CA ARG A 92 -10.46 -1.04 -1.02
C ARG A 92 -11.45 -0.56 0.03
N GLU A 93 -12.73 -0.82 -0.18
CA GLU A 93 -13.82 -0.53 0.75
C GLU A 93 -13.63 -1.28 2.07
N ARG A 94 -13.19 -2.55 2.01
CA ARG A 94 -12.88 -3.33 3.23
C ARG A 94 -11.72 -2.73 4.01
N VAL A 95 -10.65 -2.30 3.33
CA VAL A 95 -9.52 -1.64 4.00
C VAL A 95 -9.93 -0.28 4.57
N ASP A 96 -10.68 0.52 3.83
CA ASP A 96 -11.15 1.83 4.28
C ASP A 96 -12.05 1.69 5.54
N ALA A 97 -12.98 0.73 5.54
CA ALA A 97 -13.82 0.42 6.70
C ALA A 97 -12.99 -0.09 7.89
N TRP A 98 -11.99 -0.93 7.64
CA TRP A 98 -11.09 -1.42 8.67
C TRP A 98 -10.25 -0.29 9.28
N VAL A 99 -9.71 0.62 8.47
CA VAL A 99 -8.94 1.78 8.95
C VAL A 99 -9.82 2.72 9.79
N ALA A 100 -11.05 3.00 9.34
CA ALA A 100 -12.00 3.83 10.08
C ALA A 100 -12.31 3.24 11.46
N ALA A 101 -12.60 1.93 11.52
CA ALA A 101 -12.86 1.23 12.78
C ALA A 101 -11.66 1.28 13.75
N TRP A 102 -10.43 1.23 13.23
CA TRP A 102 -9.22 1.35 14.07
C TRP A 102 -8.96 2.77 14.57
N GLN A 103 -9.30 3.80 13.79
CA GLN A 103 -9.12 5.19 14.22
C GLN A 103 -10.08 5.59 15.34
N GLU A 104 -11.29 5.03 15.36
CA GLU A 104 -12.28 5.28 16.42
C GLU A 104 -11.90 4.63 17.76
N VAL A 105 -11.17 3.51 17.75
CA VAL A 105 -10.75 2.79 18.98
C VAL A 105 -9.52 3.43 19.65
N VAL A 106 -8.76 4.23 18.91
CA VAL A 106 -7.49 4.84 19.37
C VAL A 106 -7.66 6.33 19.71
N SER A 107 -8.84 6.92 19.49
CA SER A 107 -9.20 8.28 19.89
C SER A 107 -9.90 8.35 21.24
#